data_AF-A0A5C6E249-F1
#
_entry.id   AF-A0A5C6E249-F1
#
_cell.length_a   1.000
_cell.length_b   1.000
_cell.length_c   1.000
_cell.angle_alpha   90.00
_cell.angle_beta   90.00
_cell.angle_gamma   90.00
#
_symmetry.space_group_name_H-M   'P 1'
#
loop_
_entity.id
_entity.type
_entity.pdbx_description
1 polymer ?
#
loop_
_entity_poly.entity_id
_entity_poly.type
_entity_poly.pdbx_seq_one_letter_code
_entity_poly.pdbx_strand_id
1 'polypeptide(L)'
;MESASNSPSADEIASLVVERLLNSGKLPDLANSNLMTIEEQTIEQVDQVTRLVMGELLAKQSKQAVPPTSCPKCGGAMKERKPQHRSLESRRGKVNFMTDVFHCEACRLDFFPSDENTAV
;
A
#
# COMPACT_ATOMS: atom_id res chain seq x y z
N MET A 1 -11.58 -28.90 9.36
CA MET A 1 -11.18 -28.71 7.95
C MET A 1 -10.35 -27.44 7.92
N GLU A 2 -9.05 -27.59 8.17
CA GLU A 2 -8.07 -26.51 8.04
C GLU A 2 -7.89 -26.21 6.55
N SER A 3 -8.33 -25.03 6.12
CA SER A 3 -8.00 -24.53 4.80
C SER A 3 -6.49 -24.31 4.74
N ALA A 4 -5.78 -25.13 3.98
CA ALA A 4 -4.38 -24.88 3.66
C ALA A 4 -4.28 -23.50 3.00
N SER A 5 -3.73 -22.54 3.73
CA SER A 5 -3.38 -21.24 3.18
C SER A 5 -2.20 -21.46 2.23
N ASN A 6 -2.48 -21.79 0.97
CA ASN A 6 -1.48 -21.77 -0.10
C ASN A 6 -1.16 -20.31 -0.43
N SER A 7 -0.44 -19.63 0.47
CA SER A 7 0.20 -18.37 0.16
C SER A 7 1.28 -18.63 -0.90
N PRO A 8 1.34 -17.83 -1.98
CA PRO A 8 2.37 -18.01 -2.98
C PRO A 8 3.75 -17.87 -2.34
N SER A 9 4.62 -18.80 -2.68
CA SER A 9 6.03 -18.77 -2.35
C SER A 9 6.73 -17.57 -3.03
N ALA A 10 7.91 -17.22 -2.53
CA ALA A 10 8.72 -16.17 -3.14
C ALA A 10 9.05 -16.47 -4.60
N ASP A 11 9.30 -17.74 -4.95
CA ASP A 11 9.61 -18.17 -6.31
C ASP A 11 8.42 -18.04 -7.25
N GLU A 12 7.19 -18.30 -6.78
CA GLU A 12 5.97 -18.07 -7.55
C GLU A 12 5.76 -16.57 -7.80
N ILE A 13 6.00 -15.72 -6.81
CA ILE A 13 5.93 -14.26 -6.97
C ILE A 13 6.98 -13.77 -7.98
N ALA A 14 8.21 -14.27 -7.88
CA ALA A 14 9.29 -13.92 -8.80
C ALA A 14 8.94 -14.34 -10.24
N SER A 15 8.36 -15.52 -10.43
CA SER A 15 7.92 -16.00 -11.74
C SER A 15 6.88 -15.08 -12.39
N LEU A 16 5.90 -14.62 -11.60
CA LEU A 16 4.89 -13.66 -12.07
C LEU A 16 5.50 -12.29 -12.45
N VAL A 17 6.53 -11.84 -11.72
CA VAL A 17 7.26 -10.61 -12.06
C VAL A 17 8.01 -10.77 -13.38
N VAL A 18 8.68 -11.90 -13.59
CA VAL A 18 9.39 -12.21 -14.85
C VAL A 18 8.41 -12.25 -16.02
N GLU A 19 7.29 -12.96 -15.89
CA GLU A 19 6.26 -13.01 -16.94
C GLU A 19 5.75 -11.61 -17.30
N ARG A 20 5.49 -10.77 -16.30
CA ARG A 20 5.05 -9.39 -16.52
C ARG A 20 6.10 -8.54 -17.24
N LEU A 21 7.38 -8.69 -16.90
CA LEU A 21 8.47 -7.96 -17.56
C LEU A 21 8.56 -8.32 -19.05
N LEU A 22 8.43 -9.60 -19.37
CA LEU A 22 8.45 -10.09 -20.75
C LEU A 22 7.21 -9.63 -21.52
N ASN A 23 6.03 -9.68 -20.90
CA ASN A 23 4.76 -9.34 -21.54
C ASN A 23 4.49 -7.83 -21.66
N SER A 24 5.08 -7.01 -20.79
CA SER A 24 4.91 -5.55 -20.80
C SER A 24 5.69 -4.85 -21.91
N GLY A 25 6.55 -5.57 -22.65
CA GLY A 25 7.42 -4.99 -23.68
C GLY A 25 8.55 -4.12 -23.13
N LYS A 26 8.76 -4.11 -21.81
CA LYS A 26 9.85 -3.42 -21.13
C LYS A 26 11.21 -4.13 -21.27
N LEU A 27 11.17 -5.44 -21.49
CA LEU A 27 12.31 -6.28 -21.88
C LEU A 27 11.96 -7.02 -23.18
N PRO A 28 11.84 -6.31 -24.32
CA PRO A 28 11.36 -6.91 -25.56
C PRO A 28 12.38 -7.85 -26.20
N ASP A 29 13.66 -7.67 -25.86
CA ASP A 29 14.77 -8.48 -26.36
C ASP A 29 15.71 -8.84 -25.22
N LEU A 30 15.27 -9.81 -24.42
CA LEU A 30 16.06 -10.33 -23.29
C LEU A 30 17.42 -10.87 -23.76
N ALA A 31 17.48 -11.47 -24.95
CA ALA A 31 18.69 -12.09 -25.49
C ALA A 31 19.81 -11.06 -25.74
N ASN A 32 19.45 -9.82 -26.11
CA ASN A 32 20.40 -8.74 -26.35
C ASN A 32 20.45 -7.70 -25.21
N SER A 33 19.71 -7.91 -24.12
CA SER A 33 19.71 -7.01 -22.97
C SER A 33 20.97 -7.21 -22.11
N ASN A 34 21.62 -6.12 -21.73
CA ASN A 34 22.75 -6.18 -20.80
C ASN A 34 22.27 -6.26 -19.33
N LEU A 35 23.18 -6.59 -18.42
CA LEU A 35 22.88 -6.73 -16.99
C LEU A 35 22.23 -5.48 -16.38
N MET A 36 22.72 -4.28 -16.73
CA MET A 36 22.19 -3.03 -16.17
C MET A 36 20.75 -2.79 -16.61
N THR A 37 20.42 -3.07 -17.87
CA THR A 37 19.05 -2.97 -18.38
C THR A 37 18.14 -3.98 -17.68
N ILE A 38 18.59 -5.23 -17.51
CA ILE A 38 17.82 -6.25 -16.81
C ILE A 38 17.57 -5.83 -15.35
N GLU A 39 18.59 -5.33 -14.66
CA GLU A 39 18.49 -4.86 -13.29
C GLU A 39 17.53 -3.67 -13.15
N GLU A 40 17.69 -2.64 -13.98
CA GLU A 40 16.85 -1.44 -13.95
C GLU A 40 15.37 -1.77 -14.16
N GLN A 41 15.06 -2.57 -15.18
CA GLN A 41 13.68 -2.97 -15.47
C GLN A 41 13.11 -3.85 -14.35
N THR A 42 13.92 -4.74 -13.78
CA THR A 42 13.53 -5.58 -12.64
C THR A 42 13.21 -4.72 -11.42
N ILE A 43 14.08 -3.76 -11.08
CA ILE A 43 13.86 -2.84 -9.96
C ILE A 43 12.58 -2.04 -10.17
N GLU A 44 12.38 -1.47 -11.36
CA GLU A 44 11.17 -0.67 -11.64
C GLU A 44 9.89 -1.50 -11.44
N GLN A 45 9.91 -2.75 -11.91
CA GLN A 45 8.75 -3.63 -11.79
C GLN A 45 8.52 -4.09 -10.34
N VAL A 46 9.58 -4.41 -9.60
CA VAL A 46 9.50 -4.77 -8.17
C VAL A 46 9.07 -3.57 -7.33
N ASP A 47 9.52 -2.36 -7.64
CA ASP A 47 9.08 -1.14 -6.97
C ASP A 47 7.58 -0.90 -7.19
N GLN A 48 7.07 -1.18 -8.38
CA GLN A 48 5.62 -1.14 -8.63
C GLN A 48 4.86 -2.15 -7.77
N VAL A 49 5.31 -3.40 -7.70
CA VAL A 49 4.69 -4.44 -6.85
C VAL A 49 4.74 -4.01 -5.38
N THR A 50 5.88 -3.49 -4.94
CA THR A 50 6.08 -3.01 -3.57
C THR A 50 5.07 -1.92 -3.22
N ARG A 51 4.84 -0.93 -4.09
CA ARG A 51 3.83 0.12 -3.87
C ARG A 51 2.41 -0.44 -3.75
N LEU A 52 2.06 -1.46 -4.53
CA LEU A 52 0.74 -2.11 -4.45
C LEU A 52 0.58 -2.85 -3.12
N VAL A 53 1.57 -3.66 -2.74
CA VAL A 53 1.58 -4.40 -1.47
C VAL A 53 1.50 -3.44 -0.28
N MET A 54 2.29 -2.36 -0.28
CA MET A 54 2.22 -1.33 0.76
C MET A 54 0.82 -0.70 0.82
N GLY A 55 0.21 -0.37 -0.32
CA GLY A 55 -1.12 0.21 -0.36
C GLY A 55 -2.18 -0.70 0.26
N GLU A 56 -2.12 -2.00 -0.04
CA GLU A 56 -3.02 -2.99 0.56
C GLU A 56 -2.80 -3.18 2.06
N LEU A 57 -1.53 -3.24 2.50
CA LEU A 57 -1.20 -3.37 3.92
C LEU A 57 -1.65 -2.14 4.71
N LEU A 58 -1.42 -0.93 4.20
CA LEU A 58 -1.89 0.32 4.81
C LEU A 58 -3.43 0.38 4.87
N ALA A 59 -4.12 -0.07 3.82
CA ALA A 59 -5.58 -0.15 3.84
C ALA A 59 -6.10 -1.17 4.88
N LYS A 60 -5.41 -2.31 5.05
CA LYS A 60 -5.74 -3.29 6.09
C LYS A 60 -5.46 -2.75 7.48
N GLN A 61 -4.32 -2.09 7.68
CA GLN A 61 -3.95 -1.45 8.94
C GLN A 61 -5.00 -0.41 9.35
N SER A 62 -5.41 0.46 8.43
CA SER A 62 -6.45 1.46 8.67
C SER A 62 -7.77 0.85 9.16
N LYS A 63 -8.15 -0.34 8.69
CA LYS A 63 -9.39 -1.01 9.10
C LYS A 63 -9.28 -1.71 10.45
N GLN A 64 -8.06 -2.02 10.88
CA GLN A 64 -7.79 -2.66 12.17
C GLN A 64 -7.58 -1.64 13.29
N ALA A 65 -7.25 -0.40 12.94
CA ALA A 65 -7.07 0.68 13.89
C ALA A 65 -8.37 1.00 14.65
N VAL A 66 -8.25 1.29 15.95
CA VAL A 66 -9.38 1.56 16.82
C VAL A 66 -10.03 2.89 16.43
N PRO A 67 -11.35 2.92 16.14
CA PRO A 67 -12.05 4.17 15.83
C PRO A 67 -11.97 5.17 16.98
N PRO A 68 -11.62 6.45 16.73
CA PRO A 68 -11.63 7.46 17.79
C PRO A 68 -13.08 7.77 18.21
N THR A 69 -13.35 7.68 19.51
CA THR A 69 -14.66 8.04 20.09
C THR A 69 -14.83 9.55 20.23
N SER A 70 -13.72 10.28 20.40
CA SER A 70 -13.70 11.72 20.67
C SER A 70 -12.53 12.41 19.98
N CYS A 71 -12.73 13.66 19.59
CA CYS A 71 -11.70 14.47 18.94
C CYS A 71 -10.52 14.71 19.89
N PRO A 72 -9.27 14.40 19.49
CA PRO A 72 -8.10 14.59 20.36
C PRO A 72 -7.81 16.07 20.66
N LYS A 73 -8.36 17.01 19.87
CA LYS A 73 -8.15 18.45 20.06
C LYS A 73 -9.18 19.12 20.97
N CYS A 74 -10.45 18.77 20.84
CA CYS A 74 -11.55 19.44 21.55
C CYS A 74 -12.45 18.51 22.39
N GLY A 75 -12.19 17.20 22.41
CA GLY A 75 -12.99 16.21 23.12
C GLY A 75 -14.39 15.95 22.55
N GLY A 76 -14.80 16.69 21.52
CA GLY A 76 -16.12 16.55 20.90
C GLY A 76 -16.32 15.21 20.18
N ALA A 77 -17.56 14.78 20.04
CA ALA A 77 -17.90 13.54 19.34
C ALA A 77 -17.39 13.54 17.89
N MET A 78 -16.84 12.40 17.46
CA MET A 78 -16.43 12.19 16.07
C MET A 78 -17.50 11.43 15.30
N LYS A 79 -17.69 11.79 14.03
CA LYS A 79 -18.59 11.10 13.11
C LYS A 79 -17.79 10.41 12.02
N GLU A 80 -18.07 9.14 11.80
CA GLU A 80 -17.54 8.42 10.65
C GLU A 80 -18.01 9.09 9.35
N ARG A 81 -17.09 9.22 8.41
CA ARG A 81 -17.33 9.68 7.04
C ARG A 81 -16.95 8.57 6.07
N LYS A 82 -17.36 8.76 4.82
CA LYS A 82 -16.98 7.86 3.73
C LYS A 82 -15.44 7.72 3.69
N PRO A 83 -14.92 6.50 3.51
CA PRO A 83 -13.49 6.27 3.35
C PRO A 83 -12.91 7.12 2.23
N GLN A 84 -11.68 7.59 2.39
CA GLN A 84 -11.01 8.47 1.42
C GLN A 84 -9.71 7.86 0.92
N HIS A 85 -9.37 8.17 -0.33
CA HIS A 85 -8.06 7.88 -0.89
C HIS A 85 -7.01 8.80 -0.27
N ARG A 86 -5.94 8.20 0.24
CA ARG A 86 -4.76 8.89 0.76
C ARG A 86 -3.52 8.41 0.03
N SER A 87 -2.47 9.22 0.14
CA SER A 87 -1.17 8.89 -0.40
C SER A 87 -0.05 9.20 0.57
N LEU A 88 0.92 8.29 0.68
CA LEU A 88 2.16 8.47 1.41
C LEU A 88 3.35 8.38 0.46
N GLU A 89 4.39 9.17 0.72
CA GLU A 89 5.65 9.07 0.00
C GLU A 89 6.55 8.02 0.65
N SER A 90 6.94 7.00 -0.11
CA SER A 90 7.88 5.98 0.33
C SER A 90 9.22 6.13 -0.41
N ARG A 91 10.26 5.42 0.06
CA ARG A 91 11.54 5.32 -0.67
C ARG A 91 11.38 4.73 -2.08
N ARG A 92 10.30 3.99 -2.34
CA ARG A 92 9.97 3.38 -3.64
C ARG A 92 8.89 4.17 -4.39
N GLY A 93 8.65 5.43 -4.00
CA GLY A 93 7.68 6.34 -4.59
C GLY A 93 6.33 6.35 -3.88
N LYS A 94 5.37 7.05 -4.49
CA LYS A 94 4.05 7.34 -3.93
C LYS A 94 3.16 6.10 -3.80
N VAL A 95 2.69 5.81 -2.59
CA VAL A 95 1.77 4.72 -2.27
C VAL A 95 0.38 5.29 -2.05
N ASN A 96 -0.61 4.78 -2.80
CA ASN A 96 -2.01 5.18 -2.64
C ASN A 96 -2.78 4.07 -1.90
N PHE A 97 -3.63 4.45 -0.95
CA PHE A 97 -4.45 3.51 -0.18
C PHE A 97 -5.78 4.15 0.25
N MET A 98 -6.74 3.33 0.62
CA MET A 98 -8.03 3.76 1.17
C MET A 98 -8.01 3.65 2.68
N THR A 99 -8.52 4.67 3.36
CA THR A 99 -8.60 4.71 4.82
C THR A 99 -9.91 5.33 5.28
N ASP A 100 -10.40 4.87 6.43
CA ASP A 100 -11.59 5.42 7.05
C ASP A 100 -11.31 6.85 7.56
N VAL A 101 -12.35 7.66 7.68
CA VAL A 101 -12.19 9.07 8.07
C VAL A 101 -13.21 9.42 9.13
N PHE A 102 -12.75 10.07 10.19
CA PHE A 102 -13.58 10.55 11.28
C PHE A 102 -13.54 12.07 11.33
N HIS A 103 -14.70 12.71 11.29
CA HIS A 103 -14.80 14.16 11.30
C HIS A 103 -15.29 14.69 12.64
N CYS A 104 -14.65 15.72 13.15
CA CYS A 104 -15.16 16.49 14.28
C CYS A 104 -15.86 17.76 13.78
N GLU A 105 -17.17 17.87 13.97
CA GLU A 105 -17.95 19.06 13.56
C GLU A 105 -17.54 20.34 14.31
N ALA A 106 -17.08 20.21 15.57
CA ALA A 106 -16.67 21.35 16.38
C ALA A 106 -15.32 21.94 15.94
N CYS A 107 -14.33 21.06 15.76
CA CYS A 107 -12.99 21.44 15.35
C CYS A 107 -12.83 21.57 13.82
N ARG A 108 -13.79 21.04 13.05
CA ARG A 108 -13.76 20.87 11.58
C ARG A 108 -12.50 20.15 11.08
N LEU A 109 -12.00 19.22 11.88
CA LEU A 109 -10.81 18.43 11.57
C LEU A 109 -11.22 17.01 11.20
N ASP A 110 -10.53 16.47 10.19
CA ASP A 110 -10.58 15.07 9.83
C ASP A 110 -9.45 14.32 10.54
N PHE A 111 -9.79 13.17 11.10
CA PHE A 111 -8.88 12.23 11.72
C PHE A 111 -8.91 10.93 10.94
N PHE A 112 -7.72 10.36 10.77
CA PHE A 112 -7.50 9.13 10.03
C PHE A 112 -6.98 8.11 11.03
N PRO A 113 -7.65 6.96 11.19
CA PRO A 113 -7.23 5.94 12.12
C PRO A 113 -5.90 5.36 11.61
N SER A 114 -4.83 5.70 12.30
CA SER A 114 -3.52 5.10 12.16
C SER A 114 -3.14 4.58 13.54
N ASP A 115 -2.69 3.33 13.63
CA ASP A 115 -2.05 2.87 14.86
C ASP A 115 -0.93 3.87 15.18
N GLU A 116 -0.91 4.36 16.42
CA GLU A 116 -0.10 5.48 16.93
C GLU A 116 1.42 5.20 16.94
N ASN A 117 1.97 4.45 15.97
CA ASN A 117 3.36 4.02 15.95
C ASN A 117 4.02 3.99 14.56
N THR A 118 3.67 4.93 13.68
CA THR A 118 4.48 5.22 12.48
C THR A 118 4.85 6.70 12.42
N ALA A 119 5.61 7.14 13.41
CA ALA A 119 6.56 8.23 13.24
C ALA A 119 7.96 7.61 13.13
N VAL A 120 8.47 7.45 11.90
CA VAL A 120 9.89 7.32 11.60
C VAL A 120 10.18 8.14 10.36
#